data_AF-A0A498MZF7-F1
#
_entry.id   AF-A0A498MZF7-F1
#
_cell.length_a   1.000
_cell.length_b   1.000
_cell.length_c   1.000
_cell.angle_alpha   90.00
_cell.angle_beta   90.00
_cell.angle_gamma   90.00
#
_symmetry.space_group_name_H-M   'P 1'
#
loop_
_entity.id
_entity.type
_entity.pdbx_description
1 polymer ?
#
loop_
_entity_poly.entity_id
_entity_poly.type
_entity_poly.pdbx_seq_one_letter_code
_entity_poly.pdbx_strand_id
1 'polypeptide(L)'
;MKIMLHQCWIVLRKLKPKDPNIDKGGMNEYVTKKRELFLLEYSLAVKKGEIQLLEQMAAEEEAKLTRAEKFLEDDAILFEEFLKENDKNSVEAIKIAEQETKAKLEKVAEIKKITSKMVAIKSDISKYEDILKEYKKYKEFLLMLSPPEWQEKQRSKSRHSTDSTNAEKDEKQTEKIKKNKERKTAEGSKRGEKRVARGFLSSREARGSSRQSVKSSQQSSKISTPGNDSSDYEEDPEMFFKEPQDLLNLMTELEEQNLSLIQNTRETEEALEEFRQNAELTRKNMESESKQLKEQIDIMTDTIQREKERAADLEMKAKLFSFGQYKPEDQDKTLDTLSHKVEEVYHCCVGETEANLTTLQMLTAIEEKLGELLENADMIPKDQMSIAERAKEKERRMR
;
A
#
# COMPACT_ATOMS: atom_id res chain seq x y z
N MET A 1 -44.21 115.22 -89.60
CA MET A 1 -45.26 115.91 -88.82
C MET A 1 -44.61 116.52 -87.58
N LYS A 2 -44.34 117.80 -87.48
CA LYS A 2 -43.99 118.78 -88.53
C LYS A 2 -43.21 119.98 -87.93
N ILE A 3 -42.86 119.93 -86.63
CA ILE A 3 -42.30 121.09 -85.90
C ILE A 3 -40.82 120.88 -85.54
N MET A 4 -40.38 119.66 -85.18
CA MET A 4 -38.96 119.42 -84.83
C MET A 4 -38.01 119.36 -86.04
N LEU A 5 -38.47 118.84 -87.18
CA LEU A 5 -37.69 118.94 -88.43
C LEU A 5 -37.55 120.39 -88.92
N HIS A 6 -38.38 121.33 -88.44
CA HIS A 6 -38.25 122.75 -88.80
C HIS A 6 -37.25 123.48 -87.91
N GLN A 7 -37.14 123.12 -86.63
CA GLN A 7 -36.17 123.74 -85.71
C GLN A 7 -34.72 123.29 -85.97
N CYS A 8 -34.50 122.04 -86.38
CA CYS A 8 -33.15 121.59 -86.78
C CYS A 8 -32.70 122.23 -88.12
N TRP A 9 -33.65 122.62 -88.97
CA TRP A 9 -33.38 123.32 -90.23
C TRP A 9 -33.00 124.81 -90.06
N ILE A 10 -33.30 125.42 -88.90
CA ILE A 10 -33.00 126.83 -88.62
C ILE A 10 -31.56 127.03 -88.12
N VAL A 11 -31.02 126.08 -87.35
CA VAL A 11 -29.62 126.15 -86.87
C VAL A 11 -28.63 125.84 -87.99
N LEU A 12 -29.02 125.01 -88.97
CA LEU A 12 -28.17 124.66 -90.11
C LEU A 12 -28.15 125.71 -91.25
N ARG A 13 -28.89 126.83 -91.13
CA ARG A 13 -29.06 127.80 -92.23
C ARG A 13 -28.05 128.96 -92.27
N LYS A 14 -27.14 129.12 -91.30
CA LYS A 14 -26.18 130.23 -91.35
C LYS A 14 -24.77 129.80 -90.98
N LEU A 15 -24.14 129.08 -91.91
CA LEU A 15 -22.72 129.23 -92.26
C LEU A 15 -22.44 128.38 -93.51
N LYS A 16 -22.49 129.06 -94.68
CA LYS A 16 -21.78 128.67 -95.89
C LYS A 16 -20.45 129.46 -95.96
N PRO A 17 -19.48 129.01 -96.77
CA PRO A 17 -18.04 129.16 -96.54
C PRO A 17 -17.48 130.52 -96.94
N LYS A 18 -16.23 130.78 -96.54
CA LYS A 18 -15.40 131.88 -97.04
C LYS A 18 -13.95 131.40 -97.17
N ASP A 19 -13.52 131.09 -98.38
CA ASP A 19 -12.10 130.97 -98.76
C ASP A 19 -11.49 132.38 -98.85
N PRO A 20 -10.16 132.58 -98.69
CA PRO A 20 -9.24 132.31 -99.80
C PRO A 20 -7.80 131.88 -99.44
N ASN A 21 -7.14 131.34 -100.47
CA ASN A 21 -5.71 131.47 -100.83
C ASN A 21 -4.82 130.23 -100.64
N ILE A 22 -4.45 129.62 -101.77
CA ILE A 22 -3.57 128.45 -101.89
C ILE A 22 -2.20 128.94 -102.41
N ASP A 23 -1.19 128.88 -101.56
CA ASP A 23 0.22 129.03 -101.94
C ASP A 23 0.93 127.67 -101.99
N LYS A 24 1.77 127.48 -103.01
CA LYS A 24 2.32 126.18 -103.47
C LYS A 24 3.29 125.47 -102.51
N GLY A 25 3.53 125.99 -101.31
CA GLY A 25 4.26 125.30 -100.23
C GLY A 25 3.41 124.29 -99.44
N GLY A 26 2.07 124.44 -99.45
CA GLY A 26 1.18 123.57 -98.67
C GLY A 26 1.00 122.16 -99.24
N MET A 27 1.27 121.95 -100.54
CA MET A 27 1.02 120.66 -101.19
C MET A 27 2.00 119.58 -100.72
N ASN A 28 3.30 119.89 -100.63
CA ASN A 28 4.30 118.89 -100.22
C ASN A 28 4.18 118.55 -98.73
N GLU A 29 3.88 119.57 -97.90
CA GLU A 29 3.63 119.39 -96.47
C GLU A 29 2.33 118.62 -96.19
N TYR A 30 1.29 118.83 -97.01
CA TYR A 30 0.06 118.03 -96.99
C TYR A 30 0.33 116.57 -97.37
N VAL A 31 1.13 116.32 -98.41
CA VAL A 31 1.51 114.96 -98.82
C VAL A 31 2.34 114.27 -97.73
N THR A 32 3.27 114.97 -97.07
CA THR A 32 4.04 114.43 -95.94
C THR A 32 3.15 114.10 -94.75
N LYS A 33 2.28 115.03 -94.31
CA LYS A 33 1.30 114.79 -93.23
C LYS A 33 0.34 113.65 -93.56
N LYS A 34 -0.05 113.49 -94.83
CA LYS A 34 -0.88 112.36 -95.27
C LYS A 34 -0.13 111.03 -95.22
N ARG A 35 1.15 111.00 -95.62
CA ARG A 35 2.00 109.80 -95.50
C ARG A 35 2.25 109.41 -94.05
N GLU A 36 2.51 110.39 -93.19
CA GLU A 36 2.65 110.18 -91.74
C GLU A 36 1.35 109.64 -91.14
N LEU A 37 0.19 110.18 -91.54
CA LEU A 37 -1.12 109.70 -91.11
C LEU A 37 -1.35 108.24 -91.55
N PHE A 38 -1.06 107.89 -92.80
CA PHE A 38 -1.17 106.52 -93.30
C PHE A 38 -0.20 105.56 -92.61
N LEU A 39 1.04 105.99 -92.33
CA LEU A 39 2.01 105.17 -91.61
C LEU A 39 1.57 104.94 -90.17
N LEU A 40 1.02 105.96 -89.52
CA LEU A 40 0.44 105.84 -88.19
C LEU A 40 -0.76 104.89 -88.21
N GLU A 41 -1.67 105.05 -89.17
CA GLU A 41 -2.85 104.20 -89.35
C GLU A 41 -2.48 102.74 -89.65
N TYR A 42 -1.47 102.51 -90.50
CA TYR A 42 -0.91 101.18 -90.74
C TYR A 42 -0.28 100.59 -89.48
N SER A 43 0.54 101.37 -88.76
CA SER A 43 1.17 100.92 -87.51
C SER A 43 0.13 100.57 -86.44
N LEU A 44 -0.95 101.35 -86.36
CA LEU A 44 -2.07 101.15 -85.46
C LEU A 44 -2.85 99.90 -85.84
N ALA A 45 -3.10 99.67 -87.14
CA ALA A 45 -3.74 98.45 -87.63
C ALA A 45 -2.91 97.20 -87.32
N VAL A 46 -1.59 97.24 -87.57
CA VAL A 46 -0.66 96.14 -87.22
C VAL A 46 -0.65 95.89 -85.70
N LYS A 47 -0.57 96.94 -84.89
CA LYS A 47 -0.60 96.82 -83.41
C LYS A 47 -1.95 96.29 -82.91
N LYS A 48 -3.07 96.71 -83.49
CA LYS A 48 -4.40 96.15 -83.18
C LYS A 48 -4.50 94.67 -83.53
N GLY A 49 -3.98 94.26 -84.69
CA GLY A 49 -3.94 92.86 -85.09
C GLY A 49 -3.07 92.01 -84.14
N GLU A 50 -1.92 92.54 -83.72
CA GLU A 50 -1.04 91.89 -82.74
C GLU A 50 -1.72 91.79 -81.36
N ILE A 51 -2.42 92.84 -80.91
CA ILE A 51 -3.20 92.82 -79.66
C ILE A 51 -4.28 91.75 -79.72
N GLN A 52 -5.03 91.66 -80.82
CA GLN A 52 -6.07 90.63 -80.98
C GLN A 52 -5.49 89.21 -80.95
N LEU A 53 -4.32 88.99 -81.56
CA LEU A 53 -3.65 87.70 -81.52
C LEU A 53 -3.20 87.33 -80.10
N LEU A 54 -2.62 88.28 -79.35
CA LEU A 54 -2.24 88.09 -77.96
C LEU A 54 -3.45 87.88 -77.04
N GLU A 55 -4.55 88.58 -77.27
CA GLU A 55 -5.82 88.38 -76.56
C GLU A 55 -6.37 86.98 -76.81
N GLN A 56 -6.32 86.49 -78.05
CA GLN A 56 -6.73 85.12 -78.37
C GLN A 56 -5.84 84.09 -77.67
N MET A 57 -4.51 84.26 -77.72
CA MET A 57 -3.56 83.38 -77.04
C MET A 57 -3.76 83.39 -75.52
N ALA A 58 -3.97 84.57 -74.93
CA ALA A 58 -4.25 84.73 -73.52
C ALA A 58 -5.57 84.04 -73.12
N ALA A 59 -6.63 84.18 -73.92
CA ALA A 59 -7.90 83.50 -73.67
C ALA A 59 -7.81 81.97 -73.78
N GLU A 60 -7.02 81.46 -74.73
CA GLU A 60 -6.77 80.03 -74.88
C GLU A 60 -5.97 79.47 -73.68
N GLU A 61 -4.94 80.18 -73.22
CA GLU A 61 -4.17 79.82 -72.03
C GLU A 61 -4.99 79.94 -70.74
N GLU A 62 -5.78 81.01 -70.57
CA GLU A 62 -6.70 81.16 -69.44
C GLU A 62 -7.71 80.01 -69.40
N ALA A 63 -8.29 79.62 -70.54
CA ALA A 63 -9.19 78.48 -70.62
C ALA A 63 -8.50 77.15 -70.28
N LYS A 64 -7.21 76.97 -70.60
CA LYS A 64 -6.44 75.78 -70.17
C LYS A 64 -6.20 75.81 -68.67
N LEU A 65 -5.84 76.97 -68.12
CA LEU A 65 -5.57 77.19 -66.71
C LEU A 65 -6.82 76.93 -65.87
N THR A 66 -7.97 77.49 -66.26
CA THR A 66 -9.26 77.22 -65.59
C THR A 66 -9.67 75.76 -65.65
N ARG A 67 -9.36 75.03 -66.74
CA ARG A 67 -9.61 73.58 -66.79
C ARG A 67 -8.71 72.84 -65.81
N ALA A 68 -7.42 73.17 -65.77
CA ALA A 68 -6.47 72.57 -64.85
C ALA A 68 -6.83 72.84 -63.37
N GLU A 69 -7.25 74.08 -63.05
CA GLU A 69 -7.76 74.44 -61.71
C GLU A 69 -8.95 73.58 -61.31
N LYS A 70 -9.94 73.41 -62.19
CA LYS A 70 -11.10 72.56 -61.92
C LYS A 70 -10.72 71.10 -61.69
N PHE A 71 -9.82 70.54 -62.50
CA PHE A 71 -9.33 69.17 -62.27
C PHE A 71 -8.63 69.04 -60.92
N LEU A 72 -7.85 70.04 -60.52
CA LEU A 72 -7.16 70.03 -59.23
C LEU A 72 -8.14 70.16 -58.06
N GLU A 73 -9.20 70.94 -58.23
CA GLU A 73 -10.29 71.08 -57.25
C GLU A 73 -11.09 69.76 -57.13
N ASP A 74 -11.45 69.12 -58.24
CA ASP A 74 -12.11 67.82 -58.27
C ASP A 74 -11.25 66.73 -57.60
N ASP A 75 -9.94 66.69 -57.89
CA ASP A 75 -8.99 65.76 -57.26
C ASP A 75 -8.84 66.03 -55.75
N ALA A 76 -8.85 67.30 -55.33
CA ALA A 76 -8.81 67.66 -53.91
C ALA A 76 -10.06 67.17 -53.15
N ILE A 77 -11.24 67.31 -53.76
CA ILE A 77 -12.50 66.80 -53.21
C ILE A 77 -12.44 65.27 -53.09
N LEU A 78 -12.01 64.58 -54.14
CA LEU A 78 -11.89 63.12 -54.14
C LEU A 78 -10.90 62.63 -53.07
N PHE A 79 -9.78 63.35 -52.89
CA PHE A 79 -8.80 63.01 -51.87
C PHE A 79 -9.34 63.21 -50.46
N GLU A 80 -10.09 64.29 -50.21
CA GLU A 80 -10.77 64.48 -48.92
C GLU A 80 -11.80 63.39 -48.64
N GLU A 81 -12.59 62.98 -49.64
CA GLU A 81 -13.54 61.87 -49.51
C GLU A 81 -12.82 60.56 -49.21
N PHE A 82 -11.70 60.28 -49.90
CA PHE A 82 -10.87 59.11 -49.64
C PHE A 82 -10.31 59.10 -48.22
N LEU A 83 -9.81 60.24 -47.70
CA LEU A 83 -9.35 60.34 -46.32
C LEU A 83 -10.49 60.11 -45.32
N LYS A 84 -11.66 60.71 -45.55
CA LYS A 84 -12.84 60.51 -44.69
C LYS A 84 -13.28 59.05 -44.66
N GLU A 85 -13.27 58.37 -45.81
CA GLU A 85 -13.62 56.95 -45.89
C GLU A 85 -12.55 56.04 -45.27
N ASN A 86 -11.27 56.35 -45.47
CA ASN A 86 -10.16 55.62 -44.85
C ASN A 86 -10.19 55.74 -43.32
N ASP A 87 -10.33 56.97 -42.80
CA ASP A 87 -10.44 57.22 -41.36
C ASP A 87 -11.65 56.49 -40.79
N LYS A 88 -12.81 56.58 -41.46
CA LYS A 88 -14.02 55.85 -41.05
C LYS A 88 -13.79 54.33 -41.02
N ASN A 89 -13.20 53.76 -42.05
CA ASN A 89 -12.90 52.33 -42.12
C ASN A 89 -11.88 51.92 -41.04
N SER A 90 -10.87 52.74 -40.77
CA SER A 90 -9.87 52.48 -39.73
C SER A 90 -10.51 52.46 -38.33
N VAL A 91 -11.41 53.40 -38.05
CA VAL A 91 -12.15 53.49 -36.79
C VAL A 91 -13.13 52.31 -36.67
N GLU A 92 -13.82 51.93 -37.74
CA GLU A 92 -14.68 50.75 -37.76
C GLU A 92 -13.87 49.46 -37.51
N ALA A 93 -12.69 49.31 -38.11
CA ALA A 93 -11.81 48.17 -37.89
C ALA A 93 -11.31 48.10 -36.43
N ILE A 94 -10.92 49.23 -35.84
CA ILE A 94 -10.52 49.32 -34.43
C ILE A 94 -11.68 48.93 -33.52
N LYS A 95 -12.88 49.46 -33.80
CA LYS A 95 -14.09 49.17 -33.02
C LYS A 95 -14.45 47.68 -33.07
N ILE A 96 -14.35 47.06 -34.25
CA ILE A 96 -14.58 45.61 -34.40
C ILE A 96 -13.55 44.83 -33.59
N ALA A 97 -12.27 45.17 -33.67
CA ALA A 97 -11.21 44.51 -32.90
C ALA A 97 -11.41 44.66 -31.38
N GLU A 98 -11.83 45.84 -30.90
CA GLU A 98 -12.16 46.08 -29.50
C GLU A 98 -13.38 45.25 -29.04
N GLN A 99 -14.41 45.14 -29.88
CA GLN A 99 -15.58 44.30 -29.58
C GLN A 99 -15.22 42.81 -29.53
N GLU A 100 -14.41 42.33 -30.47
CA GLU A 100 -13.94 40.94 -30.48
C GLU A 100 -13.05 40.61 -29.28
N THR A 101 -12.14 41.52 -28.93
CA THR A 101 -11.28 41.34 -27.73
C THR A 101 -12.11 41.35 -26.46
N LYS A 102 -13.10 42.23 -26.34
CA LYS A 102 -14.06 42.23 -25.23
C LYS A 102 -14.83 40.91 -25.14
N ALA A 103 -15.42 40.44 -26.25
CA ALA A 103 -16.15 39.18 -26.29
C ALA A 103 -15.25 37.98 -25.93
N LYS A 104 -13.99 37.98 -26.38
CA LYS A 104 -12.99 36.98 -25.99
C LYS A 104 -12.72 36.99 -24.49
N LEU A 105 -12.52 38.17 -23.89
CA LEU A 105 -12.28 38.29 -22.44
C LEU A 105 -13.48 37.81 -21.62
N GLU A 106 -14.70 38.13 -22.04
CA GLU A 106 -15.93 37.63 -21.41
C GLU A 106 -16.01 36.10 -21.46
N LYS A 107 -15.71 35.50 -22.62
CA LYS A 107 -15.67 34.03 -22.77
C LYS A 107 -14.57 33.38 -21.93
N VAL A 108 -13.39 34.00 -21.84
CA VAL A 108 -12.32 33.53 -20.95
C VAL A 108 -12.75 33.59 -19.48
N ALA A 109 -13.47 34.62 -19.05
CA ALA A 109 -14.00 34.73 -17.71
C ALA A 109 -15.05 33.63 -17.42
N GLU A 110 -15.92 33.36 -18.39
CA GLU A 110 -16.93 32.28 -18.30
C GLU A 110 -16.27 30.89 -18.21
N ILE A 111 -15.25 30.62 -19.04
CA ILE A 111 -14.44 29.39 -18.97
C ILE A 111 -13.80 29.24 -17.60
N LYS A 112 -13.19 30.31 -17.06
CA LYS A 112 -12.60 30.28 -15.71
C LYS A 112 -13.65 29.94 -14.65
N LYS A 113 -14.83 30.56 -14.70
CA LYS A 113 -15.94 30.30 -13.77
C LYS A 113 -16.39 28.83 -13.82
N ILE A 114 -16.58 28.28 -15.02
CA ILE A 114 -16.96 26.87 -15.20
C ILE A 114 -15.84 25.94 -14.72
N THR A 115 -14.59 26.27 -15.03
CA THR A 115 -13.41 25.48 -14.59
C THR A 115 -13.34 25.41 -13.07
N SER A 116 -13.55 26.54 -12.37
CA SER A 116 -13.61 26.55 -10.90
C SER A 116 -14.73 25.67 -10.35
N LYS A 117 -15.93 25.71 -10.95
CA LYS A 117 -17.05 24.83 -10.56
C LYS A 117 -16.71 23.36 -10.80
N MET A 118 -16.09 23.03 -11.92
CA MET A 118 -15.67 21.66 -12.24
C MET A 118 -14.68 21.13 -11.21
N VAL A 119 -13.69 21.94 -10.81
CA VAL A 119 -12.71 21.55 -9.78
C VAL A 119 -13.39 21.35 -8.43
N ALA A 120 -14.32 22.24 -8.04
CA ALA A 120 -15.09 22.09 -6.81
C ALA A 120 -15.89 20.78 -6.80
N ILE A 121 -16.67 20.52 -7.85
CA ILE A 121 -17.46 19.27 -8.01
C ILE A 121 -16.54 18.05 -7.99
N LYS A 122 -15.40 18.08 -8.68
CA LYS A 122 -14.42 16.97 -8.63
C LYS A 122 -13.90 16.73 -7.22
N SER A 123 -13.61 17.80 -6.47
CA SER A 123 -13.18 17.67 -5.07
C SER A 123 -14.27 17.05 -4.21
N ASP A 124 -15.53 17.40 -4.44
CA ASP A 124 -16.66 16.86 -3.69
C ASP A 124 -16.90 15.39 -4.07
N ILE A 125 -16.79 15.03 -5.36
CA ILE A 125 -16.80 13.63 -5.80
C ILE A 125 -15.73 12.82 -5.06
N SER A 126 -14.48 13.30 -5.00
CA SER A 126 -13.43 12.58 -4.27
C SER A 126 -13.74 12.44 -2.78
N LYS A 127 -14.25 13.49 -2.12
CA LYS A 127 -14.69 13.40 -0.71
C LYS A 127 -15.78 12.35 -0.53
N TYR A 128 -16.79 12.35 -1.40
CA TYR A 128 -17.90 11.39 -1.32
C TYR A 128 -17.46 9.96 -1.68
N GLU A 129 -16.51 9.79 -2.59
CA GLU A 129 -15.90 8.49 -2.88
C GLU A 129 -15.16 7.91 -1.67
N ASP A 130 -14.46 8.74 -0.92
CA ASP A 130 -13.76 8.30 0.30
C ASP A 130 -14.74 7.96 1.42
N ILE A 131 -15.76 8.81 1.65
CA ILE A 131 -16.86 8.50 2.57
C ILE A 131 -17.57 7.20 2.17
N LEU A 132 -17.81 6.98 0.88
CA LEU A 132 -18.44 5.75 0.38
C LEU A 132 -17.56 4.52 0.65
N LYS A 133 -16.24 4.63 0.54
CA LYS A 133 -15.32 3.53 0.90
C LYS A 133 -15.41 3.23 2.40
N GLU A 134 -15.50 4.24 3.25
CA GLU A 134 -15.69 4.05 4.70
C GLU A 134 -17.03 3.36 5.01
N TYR A 135 -18.13 3.83 4.41
CA TYR A 135 -19.44 3.19 4.59
C TYR A 135 -19.49 1.77 4.04
N LYS A 136 -18.76 1.45 2.96
CA LYS A 136 -18.61 0.07 2.49
C LYS A 136 -17.88 -0.81 3.50
N LYS A 137 -16.81 -0.32 4.12
CA LYS A 137 -16.12 -1.03 5.20
C LYS A 137 -17.04 -1.27 6.39
N TYR A 138 -17.81 -0.27 6.80
CA TYR A 138 -18.79 -0.44 7.88
C TYR A 138 -19.88 -1.44 7.51
N LYS A 139 -20.39 -1.42 6.27
CA LYS A 139 -21.33 -2.42 5.76
C LYS A 139 -20.74 -3.83 5.82
N GLU A 140 -19.51 -4.02 5.33
CA GLU A 140 -18.83 -5.31 5.37
C GLU A 140 -18.61 -5.80 6.81
N PHE A 141 -18.20 -4.91 7.71
CA PHE A 141 -18.02 -5.22 9.13
C PHE A 141 -19.35 -5.65 9.80
N LEU A 142 -20.43 -4.89 9.57
CA LEU A 142 -21.75 -5.23 10.09
C LEU A 142 -22.27 -6.54 9.51
N LEU A 143 -21.98 -6.83 8.24
CA LEU A 143 -22.29 -8.13 7.64
C LEU A 143 -21.52 -9.26 8.33
N MET A 144 -20.22 -9.10 8.60
CA MET A 144 -19.42 -10.12 9.30
C MET A 144 -19.94 -10.44 10.70
N LEU A 145 -20.44 -9.43 11.43
CA LEU A 145 -21.01 -9.62 12.76
C LEU A 145 -22.47 -10.12 12.74
N SER A 146 -23.17 -9.99 11.62
CA SER A 146 -24.54 -10.48 11.50
C SER A 146 -24.57 -12.01 11.52
N PRO A 147 -25.54 -12.65 12.20
CA PRO A 147 -25.64 -14.11 12.25
C PRO A 147 -25.68 -14.78 10.87
N PRO A 148 -25.03 -15.94 10.67
CA PRO A 148 -24.99 -16.64 9.38
C PRO A 148 -26.37 -16.96 8.80
N GLU A 149 -27.33 -17.31 9.65
CA GLU A 149 -28.71 -17.60 9.26
C GLU A 149 -29.40 -16.39 8.63
N TRP A 150 -29.13 -15.20 9.17
CA TRP A 150 -29.67 -13.96 8.64
C TRP A 150 -29.00 -13.58 7.31
N GLN A 151 -27.67 -13.76 7.21
CA GLN A 151 -26.94 -13.53 5.97
C GLN A 151 -27.42 -14.43 4.82
N GLU A 152 -27.68 -15.71 5.10
CA GLU A 152 -28.15 -16.68 4.11
C GLU A 152 -29.58 -16.36 3.65
N LYS A 153 -30.45 -15.95 4.57
CA LYS A 153 -31.80 -15.47 4.26
C LYS A 153 -31.77 -14.25 3.33
N GLN A 154 -30.89 -13.28 3.58
CA GLN A 154 -30.73 -12.11 2.69
C GLN A 154 -30.19 -12.49 1.30
N ARG A 155 -29.20 -13.39 1.23
CA ARG A 155 -28.68 -13.91 -0.04
C ARG A 155 -29.75 -14.66 -0.84
N SER A 156 -30.60 -15.42 -0.16
CA SER A 156 -31.72 -16.13 -0.80
C SER A 156 -32.79 -15.17 -1.33
N LYS A 157 -33.11 -14.09 -0.59
CA LYS A 157 -34.06 -13.03 -0.99
C LYS A 157 -33.56 -12.27 -2.23
N SER A 158 -32.28 -11.91 -2.27
CA SER A 158 -31.62 -11.28 -3.42
C SER A 158 -31.62 -12.19 -4.67
N ARG A 159 -31.42 -13.50 -4.49
CA ARG A 159 -31.50 -14.48 -5.59
C ARG A 159 -32.91 -14.65 -6.15
N HIS A 160 -33.95 -14.62 -5.31
CA HIS A 160 -35.33 -14.76 -5.77
C HIS A 160 -35.83 -13.48 -6.49
N SER A 161 -35.36 -12.29 -6.08
CA SER A 161 -35.68 -11.02 -6.76
C SER A 161 -35.07 -10.95 -8.18
N THR A 162 -33.86 -11.50 -8.37
CA THR A 162 -33.18 -11.54 -9.67
C THR A 162 -33.77 -12.58 -10.64
N ASP A 163 -34.29 -13.71 -10.15
CA ASP A 163 -35.01 -14.69 -10.99
C ASP A 163 -36.39 -14.18 -11.44
N SER A 164 -37.07 -13.42 -10.57
CA SER A 164 -38.39 -12.84 -10.88
C SER A 164 -38.31 -11.78 -11.99
N THR A 165 -37.22 -10.99 -12.03
CA THR A 165 -37.02 -9.91 -13.00
C THR A 165 -36.49 -10.39 -14.35
N ASN A 166 -35.85 -11.57 -14.41
CA ASN A 166 -35.46 -12.20 -15.68
C ASN A 166 -36.65 -12.88 -16.39
N ALA A 167 -37.61 -13.43 -15.64
CA ALA A 167 -38.83 -14.02 -16.21
C ALA A 167 -39.72 -13.00 -16.95
N GLU A 168 -39.83 -11.75 -16.45
CA GLU A 168 -40.60 -10.70 -17.13
C GLU A 168 -39.91 -10.10 -18.37
N LYS A 169 -38.59 -10.27 -18.50
CA LYS A 169 -37.83 -9.78 -19.68
C LYS A 169 -37.93 -10.74 -20.88
N ASP A 170 -38.10 -12.04 -20.65
CA ASP A 170 -38.28 -13.03 -21.71
C ASP A 170 -39.68 -12.96 -22.36
N GLU A 171 -40.72 -12.62 -21.61
CA GLU A 171 -42.09 -12.54 -22.16
C GLU A 171 -42.27 -11.34 -23.13
N LYS A 172 -41.56 -10.23 -22.89
CA LYS A 172 -41.58 -9.03 -23.76
C LYS A 172 -40.68 -9.13 -25.01
N GLN A 173 -39.77 -10.11 -25.08
CA GLN A 173 -39.00 -10.38 -26.30
C GLN A 173 -39.75 -11.33 -27.25
N THR A 174 -40.59 -12.22 -26.73
CA THR A 174 -41.37 -13.16 -27.56
C THR A 174 -42.54 -12.53 -28.34
N GLU A 175 -43.07 -11.36 -27.93
CA GLU A 175 -44.11 -10.67 -28.71
C GLU A 175 -43.57 -9.80 -29.87
N LYS A 176 -42.32 -9.33 -29.81
CA LYS A 176 -41.75 -8.49 -30.88
C LYS A 176 -41.26 -9.29 -32.09
N ILE A 177 -41.01 -10.60 -31.93
CA ILE A 177 -40.56 -11.48 -33.03
C ILE A 177 -41.73 -11.97 -33.89
N LYS A 178 -42.98 -11.96 -33.39
CA LYS A 178 -44.16 -12.39 -34.16
C LYS A 178 -44.74 -11.34 -35.11
N LYS A 179 -44.38 -10.04 -35.00
CA LYS A 179 -44.93 -8.96 -35.86
C LYS A 179 -44.08 -8.59 -37.07
N ASN A 180 -42.90 -9.17 -37.25
CA ASN A 180 -41.98 -8.79 -38.33
C ASN A 180 -41.81 -9.85 -39.45
N LYS A 181 -42.72 -10.83 -39.52
CA LYS A 181 -42.69 -11.93 -40.50
C LYS A 181 -43.92 -11.95 -41.42
N GLU A 182 -44.46 -10.78 -41.76
CA GLU A 182 -45.42 -10.60 -42.87
C GLU A 182 -45.17 -9.23 -43.50
N ARG A 183 -44.22 -9.17 -44.44
CA ARG A 183 -44.03 -8.14 -45.48
C ARG A 183 -42.63 -8.30 -46.07
N LYS A 184 -42.47 -9.21 -47.03
CA LYS A 184 -41.46 -9.17 -48.09
C LYS A 184 -41.59 -10.40 -49.01
N THR A 185 -42.52 -10.31 -49.95
CA THR A 185 -42.51 -11.01 -51.24
C THR A 185 -43.16 -10.08 -52.28
N ALA A 186 -42.67 -10.16 -53.52
CA ALA A 186 -42.98 -9.32 -54.71
C ALA A 186 -42.24 -7.96 -54.72
N GLU A 187 -41.39 -7.55 -55.67
CA GLU A 187 -40.96 -7.94 -57.04
C GLU A 187 -39.49 -7.44 -57.20
N GLY A 188 -38.55 -8.03 -57.94
CA GLY A 188 -38.58 -8.29 -59.39
C GLY A 188 -38.31 -6.98 -60.16
N SER A 189 -37.08 -6.55 -60.48
CA SER A 189 -36.24 -7.00 -61.61
C SER A 189 -35.65 -5.79 -62.37
N LYS A 190 -34.35 -5.89 -62.70
CA LYS A 190 -33.65 -5.40 -63.93
C LYS A 190 -33.00 -4.00 -64.04
N ARG A 191 -31.87 -4.07 -64.78
CA ARG A 191 -30.96 -3.07 -65.38
C ARG A 191 -29.97 -2.42 -64.39
N GLY A 192 -28.65 -2.55 -64.49
CA GLY A 192 -27.76 -2.92 -65.58
C GLY A 192 -27.13 -1.67 -66.18
N GLU A 193 -25.87 -1.36 -65.83
CA GLU A 193 -24.84 -0.83 -66.76
C GLU A 193 -23.47 -0.60 -66.09
N LYS A 194 -22.44 -0.68 -66.94
CA LYS A 194 -21.00 -0.70 -66.69
C LYS A 194 -20.41 0.71 -66.51
N ARG A 195 -19.25 0.80 -65.81
CA ARG A 195 -17.92 1.33 -66.26
C ARG A 195 -17.13 1.90 -65.06
N VAL A 196 -16.00 1.29 -64.67
CA VAL A 196 -14.60 1.55 -65.10
C VAL A 196 -14.00 2.87 -64.58
N ALA A 197 -13.14 2.70 -63.57
CA ALA A 197 -11.81 3.29 -63.34
C ALA A 197 -11.54 4.79 -63.59
N ARG A 198 -11.01 5.45 -62.55
CA ARG A 198 -9.67 6.04 -62.56
C ARG A 198 -9.26 6.52 -61.17
N GLY A 199 -8.11 6.04 -60.70
CA GLY A 199 -7.33 6.76 -59.69
C GLY A 199 -6.59 7.92 -60.33
N PHE A 200 -6.11 8.86 -59.52
CA PHE A 200 -4.74 9.34 -59.58
C PHE A 200 -4.39 10.11 -58.30
N LEU A 201 -3.19 9.84 -57.81
CA LEU A 201 -2.43 10.61 -56.83
C LEU A 201 -1.91 11.92 -57.47
N SER A 202 -1.37 12.80 -56.62
CA SER A 202 -0.27 13.76 -56.85
C SER A 202 -0.66 15.16 -56.36
N SER A 203 -0.16 15.59 -55.20
CA SER A 203 1.15 16.23 -54.97
C SER A 203 1.15 17.72 -55.36
N ARG A 204 1.49 18.60 -54.39
CA ARG A 204 2.77 19.34 -54.36
C ARG A 204 2.63 20.76 -53.77
N GLU A 205 3.35 20.97 -52.65
CA GLU A 205 4.16 22.14 -52.19
C GLU A 205 3.58 23.58 -52.25
N ALA A 206 3.89 24.55 -51.38
CA ALA A 206 5.12 24.81 -50.63
C ALA A 206 4.95 25.90 -49.54
N ARG A 207 5.89 25.88 -48.57
CA ARG A 207 6.56 27.00 -47.86
C ARG A 207 5.84 27.75 -46.72
N GLY A 208 6.53 27.82 -45.57
CA GLY A 208 6.51 29.01 -44.70
C GLY A 208 6.66 28.80 -43.19
N SER A 209 7.89 28.67 -42.70
CA SER A 209 8.42 29.13 -41.40
C SER A 209 7.78 28.73 -40.04
N SER A 210 8.63 28.05 -39.26
CA SER A 210 9.08 28.42 -37.91
C SER A 210 8.03 28.76 -36.85
N ARG A 211 7.86 27.84 -35.88
CA ARG A 211 8.04 28.11 -34.44
C ARG A 211 7.92 26.82 -33.61
N GLN A 212 8.68 26.80 -32.51
CA GLN A 212 8.85 25.73 -31.53
C GLN A 212 7.52 25.04 -31.14
N SER A 213 7.52 23.70 -31.21
CA SER A 213 6.46 22.88 -30.65
C SER A 213 7.02 22.03 -29.51
N VAL A 214 6.57 22.36 -28.31
CA VAL A 214 6.78 21.64 -27.06
C VAL A 214 6.08 20.28 -27.16
N LYS A 215 6.87 19.23 -26.95
CA LYS A 215 6.45 17.84 -26.92
C LYS A 215 5.68 17.57 -25.62
N SER A 216 4.35 17.61 -25.68
CA SER A 216 3.49 17.11 -24.62
C SER A 216 2.72 15.90 -25.14
N SER A 217 3.09 14.73 -24.64
CA SER A 217 2.45 13.45 -24.86
C SER A 217 0.97 13.50 -24.45
N GLN A 218 0.06 13.51 -25.42
CA GLN A 218 -1.34 13.17 -25.19
C GLN A 218 -1.48 11.65 -25.21
N GLN A 219 -1.47 11.05 -24.02
CA GLN A 219 -2.08 9.75 -23.80
C GLN A 219 -3.59 9.91 -23.95
N SER A 220 -4.14 9.27 -24.97
CA SER A 220 -5.57 9.06 -25.16
C SER A 220 -6.07 8.05 -24.11
N SER A 221 -6.46 8.55 -22.94
CA SER A 221 -7.30 7.77 -22.03
C SER A 221 -8.73 7.75 -22.57
N LYS A 222 -9.13 6.59 -23.06
CA LYS A 222 -10.52 6.23 -23.34
C LYS A 222 -11.35 6.54 -22.10
N ILE A 223 -12.17 7.60 -22.17
CA ILE A 223 -13.23 7.83 -21.21
C ILE A 223 -14.34 6.86 -21.57
N SER A 224 -14.35 5.72 -20.89
CA SER A 224 -15.50 4.83 -20.83
C SER A 224 -16.65 5.64 -20.23
N THR A 225 -17.67 5.87 -21.04
CA THR A 225 -18.97 6.36 -20.61
C THR A 225 -19.50 5.35 -19.57
N PRO A 226 -19.75 5.73 -18.31
CA PRO A 226 -20.53 4.86 -17.43
C PRO A 226 -21.93 4.86 -18.01
N GLY A 227 -22.39 3.68 -18.43
CA GLY A 227 -23.79 3.46 -18.75
C GLY A 227 -24.62 3.98 -17.58
N ASN A 228 -25.48 4.95 -17.88
CA ASN A 228 -26.55 5.38 -17.01
C ASN A 228 -27.56 4.22 -16.90
N ASP A 229 -27.24 3.22 -16.09
CA ASP A 229 -28.18 2.19 -15.66
C ASP A 229 -28.96 2.75 -14.47
N SER A 230 -29.87 3.66 -14.79
CA SER A 230 -30.75 4.34 -13.84
C SER A 230 -32.01 3.52 -13.61
N SER A 231 -31.87 2.26 -13.19
CA SER A 231 -32.98 1.50 -12.62
C SER A 231 -32.48 0.52 -11.57
N ASP A 232 -31.98 1.05 -10.47
CA ASP A 232 -31.90 0.30 -9.22
C ASP A 232 -32.42 1.21 -8.11
N TYR A 233 -33.75 1.23 -7.95
CA TYR A 233 -34.30 1.48 -6.64
C TYR A 233 -33.98 0.23 -5.82
N GLU A 234 -32.73 0.14 -5.36
CA GLU A 234 -32.30 -0.84 -4.39
C GLU A 234 -33.28 -0.75 -3.22
N GLU A 235 -34.09 -1.81 -3.09
CA GLU A 235 -34.88 -2.10 -1.91
C GLU A 235 -33.96 -1.91 -0.70
N ASP A 236 -34.32 -0.98 0.19
CA ASP A 236 -33.50 -0.55 1.33
C ASP A 236 -32.86 -1.80 1.98
N PRO A 237 -31.53 -1.96 1.97
CA PRO A 237 -30.90 -3.17 2.47
C PRO A 237 -31.29 -3.34 3.93
N GLU A 238 -32.11 -4.35 4.23
CA GLU A 238 -32.48 -4.67 5.61
C GLU A 238 -31.17 -4.90 6.39
N MET A 239 -30.93 -4.10 7.43
CA MET A 239 -29.78 -4.24 8.31
C MET A 239 -30.16 -5.09 9.52
N PHE A 240 -29.27 -5.99 9.96
CA PHE A 240 -29.51 -6.82 11.16
C PHE A 240 -29.53 -5.97 12.43
N PHE A 241 -28.54 -5.08 12.56
CA PHE A 241 -28.44 -4.13 13.67
C PHE A 241 -29.29 -2.90 13.35
N LYS A 242 -30.30 -2.62 14.18
CA LYS A 242 -31.21 -1.48 13.99
C LYS A 242 -30.84 -0.33 14.91
N GLU A 243 -30.32 -0.64 16.09
CA GLU A 243 -29.83 0.34 17.05
C GLU A 243 -28.32 0.20 17.25
N PRO A 244 -27.57 1.30 17.42
CA PRO A 244 -26.13 1.23 17.71
C PRO A 244 -25.81 0.43 18.97
N GLN A 245 -26.74 0.37 19.92
CA GLN A 245 -26.61 -0.40 21.16
C GLN A 245 -26.57 -1.91 20.90
N ASP A 246 -27.25 -2.41 19.86
CA ASP A 246 -27.24 -3.84 19.52
C ASP A 246 -25.81 -4.33 19.21
N LEU A 247 -25.05 -3.50 18.48
CA LEU A 247 -23.66 -3.78 18.15
C LEU A 247 -22.74 -3.69 19.38
N LEU A 248 -22.95 -2.68 20.22
CA LEU A 248 -22.17 -2.51 21.46
C LEU A 248 -22.42 -3.68 22.42
N ASN A 249 -23.67 -4.10 22.59
CA ASN A 249 -24.03 -5.25 23.40
C ASN A 249 -23.38 -6.53 22.88
N LEU A 250 -23.40 -6.76 21.55
CA LEU A 250 -22.70 -7.90 20.94
C LEU A 250 -21.19 -7.84 21.18
N MET A 251 -20.57 -6.65 21.06
CA MET A 251 -19.15 -6.50 21.38
C MET A 251 -18.86 -6.78 22.86
N THR A 252 -19.69 -6.29 23.79
CA THR A 252 -19.54 -6.57 25.22
C THR A 252 -19.72 -8.06 25.52
N GLU A 253 -20.67 -8.74 24.89
CA GLU A 253 -20.85 -10.19 25.02
C GLU A 253 -19.63 -10.94 24.48
N LEU A 254 -19.08 -10.56 23.33
CA LEU A 254 -17.84 -11.14 22.80
C LEU A 254 -16.64 -10.86 23.70
N GLU A 255 -16.55 -9.68 24.32
CA GLU A 255 -15.53 -9.35 25.30
C GLU A 255 -15.66 -10.23 26.55
N GLU A 256 -16.87 -10.42 27.08
CA GLU A 256 -17.14 -11.31 28.21
C GLU A 256 -16.79 -12.77 27.88
N GLN A 257 -17.18 -13.26 26.70
CA GLN A 257 -16.82 -14.59 26.22
C GLN A 257 -15.31 -14.75 26.08
N ASN A 258 -14.61 -13.77 25.51
CA ASN A 258 -13.16 -13.79 25.38
C ASN A 258 -12.48 -13.79 26.76
N LEU A 259 -12.96 -12.99 27.71
CA LEU A 259 -12.44 -12.98 29.08
C LEU A 259 -12.67 -14.33 29.77
N SER A 260 -13.86 -14.92 29.60
CA SER A 260 -14.18 -16.26 30.11
C SER A 260 -13.26 -17.34 29.52
N LEU A 261 -12.99 -17.28 28.21
CA LEU A 261 -12.06 -18.19 27.53
C LEU A 261 -10.62 -18.03 28.03
N ILE A 262 -10.16 -16.79 28.25
CA ILE A 262 -8.84 -16.51 28.82
C ILE A 262 -8.74 -17.07 30.24
N GLN A 263 -9.76 -16.84 31.06
CA GLN A 263 -9.80 -17.36 32.43
C GLN A 263 -9.80 -18.89 32.44
N ASN A 264 -10.64 -19.54 31.63
CA ASN A 264 -10.68 -20.99 31.51
C ASN A 264 -9.34 -21.57 31.02
N THR A 265 -8.71 -20.91 30.04
CA THR A 265 -7.37 -21.32 29.55
C THR A 265 -6.34 -21.23 30.68
N ARG A 266 -6.39 -20.18 31.49
CA ARG A 266 -5.47 -20.02 32.63
C ARG A 266 -5.70 -21.05 33.72
N GLU A 267 -6.97 -21.30 34.09
CA GLU A 267 -7.32 -22.31 35.10
C GLU A 267 -6.92 -23.72 34.64
N THR A 268 -7.15 -24.05 33.37
CA THR A 268 -6.74 -25.33 32.79
C THR A 268 -5.21 -25.47 32.68
N GLU A 269 -4.50 -24.38 32.39
CA GLU A 269 -3.03 -24.33 32.40
C GLU A 269 -2.47 -24.56 33.81
N GLU A 270 -3.03 -23.91 34.83
CA GLU A 270 -2.64 -24.09 36.24
C GLU A 270 -2.88 -25.53 36.70
N ALA A 271 -4.07 -26.10 36.45
CA ALA A 271 -4.37 -27.48 36.78
C ALA A 271 -3.45 -28.48 36.08
N LEU A 272 -3.06 -28.19 34.83
CA LEU A 272 -2.14 -29.02 34.08
C LEU A 272 -0.72 -28.93 34.65
N GLU A 273 -0.29 -27.77 35.11
CA GLU A 273 1.01 -27.58 35.75
C GLU A 273 1.06 -28.26 37.13
N GLU A 274 0.01 -28.18 37.93
CA GLU A 274 -0.12 -28.95 39.18
C GLU A 274 -0.06 -30.46 38.92
N PHE A 275 -0.80 -30.95 37.91
CA PHE A 275 -0.76 -32.36 37.52
C PHE A 275 0.64 -32.80 37.10
N ARG A 276 1.36 -31.97 36.32
CA ARG A 276 2.76 -32.22 35.95
C ARG A 276 3.67 -32.31 37.16
N GLN A 277 3.57 -31.36 38.09
CA GLN A 277 4.38 -31.36 39.31
C GLN A 277 4.12 -32.61 40.16
N ASN A 278 2.86 -32.99 40.34
CA ASN A 278 2.49 -34.20 41.08
C ASN A 278 2.97 -35.47 40.38
N ALA A 279 2.88 -35.54 39.04
CA ALA A 279 3.41 -36.64 38.25
C ALA A 279 4.94 -36.74 38.38
N GLU A 280 5.66 -35.61 38.36
CA GLU A 280 7.12 -35.59 38.54
C GLU A 280 7.52 -36.01 39.96
N LEU A 281 6.81 -35.54 40.99
CA LEU A 281 7.03 -35.95 42.37
C LEU A 281 6.80 -37.46 42.54
N THR A 282 5.69 -37.97 42.02
CA THR A 282 5.36 -39.40 42.05
C THR A 282 6.43 -40.22 41.34
N ARG A 283 6.87 -39.77 40.16
CA ARG A 283 7.97 -40.40 39.41
C ARG A 283 9.26 -40.44 40.24
N LYS A 284 9.63 -39.35 40.93
CA LYS A 284 10.81 -39.31 41.80
C LYS A 284 10.71 -40.28 42.97
N ASN A 285 9.55 -40.36 43.63
CA ASN A 285 9.32 -41.30 44.72
C ASN A 285 9.43 -42.75 44.24
N MET A 286 8.76 -43.10 43.14
CA MET A 286 8.85 -44.42 42.52
C MET A 286 10.29 -44.77 42.11
N GLU A 287 11.05 -43.81 41.58
CA GLU A 287 12.45 -44.02 41.21
C GLU A 287 13.32 -44.27 42.46
N SER A 288 13.06 -43.58 43.57
CA SER A 288 13.73 -43.82 44.85
C SER A 288 13.38 -45.19 45.44
N GLU A 289 12.10 -45.55 45.48
CA GLU A 289 11.64 -46.86 45.94
C GLU A 289 12.22 -47.98 45.07
N SER A 290 12.25 -47.80 43.74
CA SER A 290 12.86 -48.76 42.83
C SER A 290 14.37 -48.91 43.06
N LYS A 291 15.08 -47.82 43.40
CA LYS A 291 16.51 -47.88 43.76
C LYS A 291 16.71 -48.64 45.08
N GLN A 292 15.89 -48.35 46.09
CA GLN A 292 15.93 -49.06 47.39
C GLN A 292 15.64 -50.55 47.25
N LEU A 293 14.62 -50.92 46.47
CA LEU A 293 14.31 -52.32 46.20
C LEU A 293 15.44 -53.02 45.45
N LYS A 294 16.08 -52.34 44.50
CA LYS A 294 17.23 -52.88 43.78
C LYS A 294 18.42 -53.11 44.70
N GLU A 295 18.73 -52.15 45.56
CA GLU A 295 19.78 -52.29 46.58
C GLU A 295 19.47 -53.46 47.54
N GLN A 296 18.21 -53.60 47.96
CA GLN A 296 17.79 -54.73 48.79
C GLN A 296 17.95 -56.08 48.06
N ILE A 297 17.60 -56.14 46.77
CA ILE A 297 17.81 -57.33 45.93
C ILE A 297 19.31 -57.66 45.83
N ASP A 298 20.17 -56.65 45.62
CA ASP A 298 21.62 -56.84 45.51
C ASP A 298 22.20 -57.38 46.83
N ILE A 299 21.80 -56.80 47.98
CA ILE A 299 22.20 -57.27 49.31
C ILE A 299 21.73 -58.71 49.58
N MET A 300 20.47 -59.03 49.25
CA MET A 300 19.94 -60.39 49.41
C MET A 300 20.65 -61.38 48.49
N THR A 301 20.94 -60.98 47.25
CA THR A 301 21.67 -61.82 46.27
C THR A 301 23.09 -62.11 46.75
N ASP A 302 23.80 -61.09 47.25
CA ASP A 302 25.13 -61.26 47.87
C ASP A 302 25.07 -62.16 49.12
N THR A 303 24.05 -62.00 49.96
CA THR A 303 23.88 -62.85 51.14
C THR A 303 23.59 -64.30 50.76
N ILE A 304 22.73 -64.53 49.76
CA ILE A 304 22.47 -65.87 49.21
C ILE A 304 23.76 -66.47 48.63
N GLN A 305 24.56 -65.67 47.93
CA GLN A 305 25.82 -66.12 47.36
C GLN A 305 26.82 -66.52 48.45
N ARG A 306 27.02 -65.68 49.47
CA ARG A 306 27.84 -66.01 50.64
C ARG A 306 27.36 -67.27 51.36
N GLU A 307 26.05 -67.46 51.48
CA GLU A 307 25.50 -68.65 52.14
C GLU A 307 25.62 -69.91 51.28
N LYS A 308 25.52 -69.79 49.95
CA LYS A 308 25.84 -70.87 49.01
C LYS A 308 27.31 -71.27 49.08
N GLU A 309 28.22 -70.31 49.16
CA GLU A 309 29.65 -70.56 49.33
C GLU A 309 29.93 -71.26 50.67
N ARG A 310 29.34 -70.77 51.77
CA ARG A 310 29.43 -71.46 53.07
C ARG A 310 28.84 -72.86 53.04
N ALA A 311 27.71 -73.06 52.37
CA ALA A 311 27.10 -74.38 52.23
C ALA A 311 28.00 -75.32 51.43
N ALA A 312 28.63 -74.83 50.35
CA ALA A 312 29.61 -75.59 49.57
C ALA A 312 30.87 -75.93 50.38
N ASP A 313 31.38 -74.97 51.18
CA ASP A 313 32.51 -75.19 52.09
C ASP A 313 32.17 -76.24 53.17
N LEU A 314 30.96 -76.17 53.74
CA LEU A 314 30.48 -77.13 54.72
C LEU A 314 30.27 -78.50 54.09
N GLU A 315 29.74 -78.59 52.86
CA GLU A 315 29.61 -79.84 52.12
C GLU A 315 30.99 -80.46 51.86
N MET A 316 31.97 -79.65 51.45
CA MET A 316 33.36 -80.09 51.29
C MET A 316 33.95 -80.59 52.61
N LYS A 317 33.74 -79.87 53.72
CA LYS A 317 34.17 -80.31 55.06
C LYS A 317 33.49 -81.61 55.46
N ALA A 318 32.17 -81.72 55.30
CA ALA A 318 31.42 -82.94 55.60
C ALA A 318 31.93 -84.13 54.77
N LYS A 319 32.20 -83.92 53.48
CA LYS A 319 32.85 -84.93 52.63
C LYS A 319 34.23 -85.30 53.17
N LEU A 320 35.07 -84.34 53.55
CA LEU A 320 36.40 -84.59 54.13
C LEU A 320 36.31 -85.39 55.44
N PHE A 321 35.38 -85.04 56.34
CA PHE A 321 35.11 -85.77 57.57
C PHE A 321 34.54 -87.17 57.32
N SER A 322 33.77 -87.37 56.25
CA SER A 322 33.27 -88.69 55.85
C SER A 322 34.32 -89.56 55.15
N PHE A 323 35.35 -88.97 54.53
CA PHE A 323 36.46 -89.67 53.88
C PHE A 323 37.62 -89.98 54.85
N GLY A 324 37.85 -89.12 55.85
CA GLY A 324 38.70 -89.47 56.98
C GLY A 324 38.04 -90.62 57.73
N GLN A 325 38.73 -91.74 57.92
CA GLN A 325 38.28 -92.78 58.83
C GLN A 325 38.25 -92.20 60.25
N TYR A 326 37.17 -91.51 60.60
CA TYR A 326 36.83 -91.13 61.95
C TYR A 326 36.53 -92.44 62.67
N LYS A 327 37.56 -93.00 63.30
CA LYS A 327 37.47 -94.20 64.12
C LYS A 327 37.14 -93.74 65.53
N PRO A 328 35.85 -93.74 65.93
CA PRO A 328 35.47 -93.41 67.31
C PRO A 328 36.24 -94.26 68.31
N GLU A 329 36.66 -95.47 67.92
CA GLU A 329 37.46 -96.37 68.75
C GLU A 329 38.83 -95.79 69.15
N ASP A 330 39.43 -94.91 68.35
CA ASP A 330 40.74 -94.32 68.72
C ASP A 330 40.57 -93.10 69.65
N GLN A 331 39.48 -92.34 69.54
CA GLN A 331 39.14 -91.30 70.51
C GLN A 331 38.70 -91.91 71.84
N ASP A 332 37.87 -92.95 71.82
CA ASP A 332 37.45 -93.69 73.02
C ASP A 332 38.66 -94.31 73.73
N LYS A 333 39.62 -94.91 73.00
CA LYS A 333 40.89 -95.36 73.61
C LYS A 333 41.67 -94.23 74.28
N THR A 334 41.77 -93.06 73.64
CA THR A 334 42.47 -91.93 74.27
C THR A 334 41.72 -91.40 75.49
N LEU A 335 40.39 -91.43 75.46
CA LEU A 335 39.53 -90.98 76.55
C LEU A 335 39.55 -91.99 77.72
N ASP A 336 39.59 -93.28 77.42
CA ASP A 336 39.85 -94.37 78.38
C ASP A 336 41.24 -94.26 78.99
N THR A 337 42.27 -93.98 78.17
CA THR A 337 43.65 -93.77 78.66
C THR A 337 43.71 -92.58 79.62
N LEU A 338 42.99 -91.50 79.29
CA LEU A 338 42.88 -90.33 80.17
C LEU A 338 42.11 -90.67 81.44
N SER A 339 40.98 -91.36 81.32
CA SER A 339 40.15 -91.77 82.46
C SER A 339 40.94 -92.65 83.43
N HIS A 340 41.73 -93.59 82.92
CA HIS A 340 42.58 -94.46 83.73
C HIS A 340 43.71 -93.70 84.43
N LYS A 341 44.31 -92.70 83.76
CA LYS A 341 45.32 -91.83 84.39
C LYS A 341 44.73 -90.95 85.48
N VAL A 342 43.51 -90.43 85.28
CA VAL A 342 42.79 -89.66 86.29
C VAL A 342 42.47 -90.53 87.50
N GLU A 343 42.06 -91.78 87.27
CA GLU A 343 41.81 -92.78 88.30
C GLU A 343 43.08 -93.13 89.09
N GLU A 344 44.22 -93.32 88.41
CA GLU A 344 45.53 -93.55 89.04
C GLU A 344 45.92 -92.38 89.98
N VAL A 345 45.77 -91.13 89.51
CA VAL A 345 46.07 -89.94 90.31
C VAL A 345 45.09 -89.78 91.46
N TYR A 346 43.81 -90.08 91.26
CA TYR A 346 42.79 -90.05 92.31
C TYR A 346 43.10 -91.05 93.43
N HIS A 347 43.47 -92.29 93.08
CA HIS A 347 43.91 -93.28 94.06
C HIS A 347 45.15 -92.85 94.84
N CYS A 348 46.14 -92.24 94.16
CA CYS A 348 47.36 -91.80 94.81
C CYS A 348 47.15 -90.60 95.75
N CYS A 349 46.26 -89.67 95.41
CA CYS A 349 46.13 -88.39 96.13
C CYS A 349 45.00 -88.36 97.17
N VAL A 350 43.91 -89.11 96.96
CA VAL A 350 42.69 -89.02 97.79
C VAL A 350 42.40 -90.33 98.54
N GLY A 351 42.77 -91.50 97.97
CA GLY A 351 42.60 -92.83 98.58
C GLY A 351 41.41 -93.65 98.02
N GLU A 352 41.39 -94.96 98.27
CA GLU A 352 40.35 -95.90 97.79
C GLU A 352 38.97 -95.56 98.37
N THR A 353 38.04 -95.12 97.52
CA THR A 353 36.61 -95.02 97.86
C THR A 353 35.85 -96.01 96.98
N GLU A 354 35.10 -96.94 97.57
CA GLU A 354 34.32 -97.99 96.88
C GLU A 354 33.05 -97.47 96.16
N ALA A 355 33.09 -96.25 95.62
CA ALA A 355 32.01 -95.65 94.85
C ALA A 355 32.46 -95.46 93.40
N ASN A 356 31.62 -95.86 92.44
CA ASN A 356 31.84 -95.63 91.02
C ASN A 356 31.78 -94.11 90.71
N LEU A 357 32.88 -93.39 90.91
CA LEU A 357 33.00 -91.97 90.58
C LEU A 357 33.26 -91.78 89.08
N THR A 358 32.63 -90.76 88.50
CA THR A 358 32.86 -90.38 87.10
C THR A 358 34.21 -89.65 86.97
N THR A 359 34.86 -89.69 85.81
CA THR A 359 36.18 -89.04 85.56
C THR A 359 36.20 -87.56 85.94
N LEU A 360 35.11 -86.84 85.67
CA LEU A 360 34.94 -85.44 86.09
C LEU A 360 34.88 -85.29 87.62
N GLN A 361 34.21 -86.20 88.31
CA GLN A 361 34.10 -86.18 89.78
C GLN A 361 35.43 -86.54 90.44
N MET A 362 36.20 -87.47 89.87
CA MET A 362 37.57 -87.78 90.30
C MET A 362 38.48 -86.56 90.15
N LEU A 363 38.41 -85.85 89.02
CA LEU A 363 39.14 -84.60 88.81
C LEU A 363 38.76 -83.52 89.82
N THR A 364 37.47 -83.32 90.07
CA THR A 364 37.00 -82.34 91.06
C THR A 364 37.49 -82.67 92.47
N ALA A 365 37.52 -83.94 92.86
CA ALA A 365 38.02 -84.35 94.17
C ALA A 365 39.56 -84.26 94.28
N ILE A 366 40.30 -84.52 93.19
CA ILE A 366 41.74 -84.21 93.12
C ILE A 366 41.97 -82.71 93.28
N GLU A 367 41.16 -81.87 92.61
CA GLU A 367 41.25 -80.42 92.69
C GLU A 367 40.94 -79.90 94.09
N GLU A 368 39.90 -80.42 94.75
CA GLU A 368 39.56 -80.09 96.13
C GLU A 368 40.68 -80.52 97.09
N LYS A 369 41.24 -81.73 96.91
CA LYS A 369 42.36 -82.19 97.73
C LYS A 369 43.63 -81.37 97.52
N LEU A 370 43.90 -80.97 96.28
CA LEU A 370 44.99 -80.07 95.95
C LEU A 370 44.78 -78.70 96.61
N GLY A 371 43.55 -78.19 96.60
CA GLY A 371 43.16 -76.97 97.31
C GLY A 371 43.42 -77.05 98.81
N GLU A 372 42.98 -78.13 99.48
CA GLU A 372 43.26 -78.36 100.90
C GLU A 372 44.77 -78.45 101.19
N LEU A 373 45.54 -79.12 100.34
CA LEU A 373 46.99 -79.24 100.51
C LEU A 373 47.70 -77.90 100.34
N LEU A 374 47.22 -77.05 99.43
CA LEU A 374 47.73 -75.69 99.24
C LEU A 374 47.37 -74.79 100.43
N GLU A 375 46.14 -74.83 100.95
CA GLU A 375 45.77 -74.10 102.17
C GLU A 375 46.58 -74.57 103.39
N ASN A 376 46.76 -75.88 103.55
CA ASN A 376 47.61 -76.42 104.60
C ASN A 376 49.07 -75.99 104.45
N ALA A 377 49.58 -75.86 103.21
CA ALA A 377 50.92 -75.36 102.95
C ALA A 377 51.06 -73.87 103.34
N ASP A 378 50.02 -73.05 103.10
CA ASP A 378 50.02 -71.62 103.45
C ASP A 378 49.86 -71.36 104.95
N MET A 379 49.23 -72.27 105.70
CA MET A 379 49.04 -72.17 107.16
C MET A 379 50.26 -72.62 107.98
N ILE A 380 51.32 -73.15 107.36
CA ILE A 380 52.56 -73.52 108.05
C ILE A 380 53.32 -72.25 108.46
N PRO A 381 53.62 -72.04 109.76
CA PRO A 381 54.39 -70.89 110.21
C PRO A 381 55.76 -70.80 109.52
N LYS A 382 56.16 -69.61 109.07
CA LYS A 382 57.41 -69.37 108.31
C LYS A 382 58.68 -69.91 108.99
N ASP A 383 58.69 -69.98 110.32
CA ASP A 383 59.80 -70.57 111.09
C ASP A 383 59.92 -72.08 110.90
N GLN A 384 58.80 -72.82 110.85
CA GLN A 384 58.77 -74.26 110.55
C GLN A 384 59.12 -74.53 109.09
N MET A 385 58.65 -73.67 108.17
CA MET A 385 58.96 -73.75 106.74
C MET A 385 60.46 -73.52 106.47
N SER A 386 61.11 -72.58 107.16
CA SER A 386 62.57 -72.36 107.06
C SER A 386 63.40 -73.52 107.62
N ILE A 387 62.93 -74.18 108.70
CA ILE A 387 63.57 -75.37 109.26
C ILE A 387 63.42 -76.56 108.30
N ALA A 388 62.24 -76.75 107.71
CA ALA A 388 61.97 -77.80 106.72
C ALA A 388 62.73 -77.57 105.40
N GLU A 389 62.82 -76.34 104.90
CA GLU A 389 63.68 -75.98 103.76
C GLU A 389 65.16 -76.27 104.04
N ARG A 390 65.67 -75.88 105.21
CA ARG A 390 67.06 -76.22 105.60
C ARG A 390 67.28 -77.73 105.73
N ALA A 391 66.29 -78.49 106.17
CA ALA A 391 66.37 -79.95 106.26
C ALA A 391 66.35 -80.60 104.88
N LYS A 392 65.45 -80.17 103.98
CA LYS A 392 65.32 -80.69 102.63
C LYS A 392 66.50 -80.27 101.73
N GLU A 393 67.03 -79.06 101.89
CA GLU A 393 68.27 -78.60 101.24
C GLU A 393 69.49 -79.41 101.72
N LYS A 394 69.53 -79.81 103.00
CA LYS A 394 70.56 -80.76 103.50
C LYS A 394 70.39 -82.16 102.90
N GLU A 395 69.16 -82.68 102.79
CA GLU A 395 68.89 -83.97 102.15
C GLU A 395 69.23 -83.95 100.65
N ARG A 396 68.95 -82.83 99.97
CA ARG A 396 69.24 -82.64 98.53
C ARG A 396 70.72 -82.40 98.22
N ARG A 397 71.52 -82.01 99.22
CA ARG A 397 72.99 -82.01 99.14
C ARG A 397 73.62 -83.37 99.47
N MET A 398 72.85 -84.29 100.06
CA MET A 398 73.29 -85.64 100.44
C MET A 398 72.80 -86.72 99.46
N ARG A 399 71.80 -86.42 98.61
CA ARG A 399 71.51 -87.13 97.35
C ARG A 399 72.36 -86.52 96.23
#